data_AF-A0A2M7EXF0-F1
#
_entry.id   AF-A0A2M7EXF0-F1
#
_cell.length_a   1.000
_cell.length_b   1.000
_cell.length_c   1.000
_cell.angle_alpha   90.00
_cell.angle_beta   90.00
_cell.angle_gamma   90.00
#
_symmetry.space_group_name_H-M   'P 1'
#
loop_
_entity.id
_entity.type
_entity.pdbx_description
1 polymer ?
#
loop_
_entity_poly.entity_id
_entity_poly.type
_entity_poly.pdbx_seq_one_letter_code
_entity_poly.pdbx_strand_id
1 'polypeptide(L)'
;GAGLIGTLALMILAPFAAGLVQMAISRGREYEADRVGAVICGNPLWLASALEKISGLAARIDNQTAERNPATAHMFIINPLHAHARDRLFSTHPNPENRIRALREMAASPASRGPWA
;
A
#
# COMPACT_ATOMS: atom_id res chain seq x y z
N GLY A 1 -24.44 31.52 -6.39
CA GLY A 1 -24.28 30.06 -6.40
C GLY A 1 -23.32 29.70 -7.50
N ALA A 2 -22.44 28.72 -7.30
CA ALA A 2 -21.56 28.23 -8.35
C ALA A 2 -22.42 27.88 -9.57
N GLY A 3 -22.27 28.61 -10.68
CA GLY A 3 -23.03 28.35 -11.91
C GLY A 3 -22.71 26.97 -12.49
N LEU A 4 -23.30 26.63 -13.64
CA LEU A 4 -23.11 25.34 -14.32
C LEU A 4 -21.64 24.89 -14.39
N ILE A 5 -20.71 25.81 -14.66
CA ILE A 5 -19.26 25.55 -14.71
C ILE A 5 -18.71 25.11 -13.35
N GLY A 6 -19.12 25.78 -12.26
CA GLY A 6 -18.65 25.46 -10.91
C GLY A 6 -19.19 24.11 -10.43
N THR A 7 -20.43 23.77 -10.78
CA THR A 7 -21.01 22.45 -10.48
C THR A 7 -20.30 21.34 -11.25
N LEU A 8 -19.99 21.56 -12.54
CA LEU A 8 -19.22 20.59 -13.35
C LEU A 8 -17.80 20.41 -12.82
N ALA A 9 -17.13 21.50 -12.40
CA ALA A 9 -15.81 21.41 -11.80
C ALA A 9 -15.83 20.60 -10.49
N LEU A 10 -16.83 20.83 -9.63
CA LEU A 10 -16.99 20.06 -8.37
C LEU A 10 -17.25 18.57 -8.63
N MET A 11 -18.09 18.23 -9.63
CA MET A 11 -18.36 16.83 -9.99
C MET A 11 -17.11 16.06 -10.40
N ILE A 12 -16.13 16.73 -11.00
CA ILE A 12 -14.86 16.11 -11.42
C ILE A 12 -13.87 16.10 -10.25
N LEU A 13 -13.66 17.24 -9.60
CA LEU A 13 -12.61 17.41 -8.59
C LEU A 13 -12.90 16.67 -7.29
N ALA A 14 -14.15 16.57 -6.86
CA ALA A 14 -14.50 15.92 -5.59
C ALA A 14 -14.13 14.42 -5.57
N PRO A 15 -14.45 13.60 -6.60
CA PRO A 15 -13.98 12.22 -6.68
C PRO A 15 -12.45 12.07 -6.65
N PHE A 16 -11.70 12.96 -7.33
CA PHE A 16 -10.23 12.92 -7.28
C PHE A 16 -9.70 13.19 -5.87
N ALA A 17 -10.24 14.21 -5.19
CA ALA A 17 -9.86 14.52 -3.82
C ALA A 17 -10.19 13.35 -2.87
N ALA A 18 -11.38 12.75 -3.00
CA ALA A 18 -11.77 11.58 -2.23
C ALA A 18 -10.84 10.37 -2.48
N GLY A 19 -10.47 10.12 -3.73
CA GLY A 19 -9.51 9.07 -4.09
C GLY A 19 -8.13 9.27 -3.46
N LEU A 20 -7.63 10.51 -3.43
CA LEU A 20 -6.36 10.83 -2.76
C LEU A 20 -6.41 10.57 -1.24
N VAL A 21 -7.51 10.96 -0.59
CA VAL A 21 -7.72 10.71 0.85
C VAL A 21 -7.81 9.21 1.12
N GLN A 22 -8.60 8.47 0.35
CA GLN A 22 -8.72 7.01 0.48
C GLN A 22 -7.37 6.32 0.31
N MET A 23 -6.58 6.75 -0.67
CA MET A 23 -5.23 6.22 -0.90
C MET A 23 -4.28 6.53 0.27
N ALA A 24 -4.37 7.72 0.87
CA ALA A 24 -3.58 8.06 2.06
C ALA A 24 -3.95 7.20 3.27
N ILE A 25 -5.25 6.99 3.51
CA ILE A 25 -5.75 6.12 4.59
C ILE A 25 -5.28 4.67 4.38
N SER A 26 -5.41 4.14 3.16
CA SER A 26 -4.96 2.79 2.81
C SER A 26 -3.48 2.58 3.12
N ARG A 27 -2.61 3.52 2.68
CA ARG A 27 -1.18 3.46 2.99
C ARG A 27 -0.89 3.50 4.49
N GLY A 28 -1.57 4.35 5.24
CA GLY A 28 -1.41 4.42 6.69
C GLY A 28 -1.74 3.09 7.37
N ARG A 29 -2.80 2.41 6.91
CA ARG A 29 -3.18 1.09 7.42
C ARG A 29 -2.15 0.00 7.13
N GLU A 30 -1.53 0.02 5.95
CA GLU A 30 -0.47 -0.94 5.60
C GLU A 30 0.76 -0.78 6.50
N TYR A 31 1.22 0.44 6.78
CA TYR A 31 2.33 0.68 7.70
C TYR A 31 2.01 0.25 9.14
N GLU A 32 0.79 0.51 9.60
CA GLU A 32 0.37 0.10 10.94
C GLU A 32 0.26 -1.44 11.04
N ALA A 33 -0.23 -2.10 9.99
CA ALA A 33 -0.26 -3.55 9.92
C ALA A 33 1.15 -4.15 9.97
N ASP A 34 2.11 -3.58 9.24
CA ASP A 34 3.52 -4.00 9.30
C ASP A 34 4.11 -3.82 10.69
N ARG A 35 3.89 -2.66 11.30
CA ARG A 35 4.40 -2.35 12.65
C ARG A 35 3.85 -3.33 13.67
N VAL A 36 2.53 -3.54 13.69
CA VAL A 36 1.88 -4.48 14.61
C VAL A 36 2.33 -5.91 14.34
N GLY A 37 2.40 -6.32 13.07
CA GLY A 37 2.90 -7.63 12.67
C GLY A 37 4.33 -7.87 13.14
N ALA A 38 5.22 -6.89 12.99
CA ALA A 38 6.59 -6.97 13.47
C ALA A 38 6.70 -7.10 15.00
N VAL A 39 5.85 -6.40 15.76
CA VAL A 39 5.77 -6.57 17.23
C VAL A 39 5.31 -7.99 17.59
N ILE A 40 4.27 -8.49 16.93
CA ILE A 40 3.72 -9.84 17.18
C ILE A 40 4.77 -10.91 16.86
N CYS A 41 5.44 -10.80 15.71
CA CYS A 41 6.49 -11.72 15.29
C CYS A 41 7.78 -11.59 16.11
N GLY A 42 7.94 -10.49 16.84
CA GLY A 42 9.09 -10.20 17.70
C GLY A 42 10.35 -9.74 16.97
N ASN A 43 10.42 -9.87 15.65
CA ASN A 43 11.56 -9.40 14.86
C ASN A 43 11.09 -8.73 13.54
N PRO A 44 11.22 -7.39 13.42
CA PRO A 44 10.84 -6.67 12.21
C PRO A 44 11.60 -7.12 10.94
N LEU A 45 12.83 -7.63 11.07
CA LEU A 45 13.65 -8.05 9.93
C LEU A 45 13.11 -9.31 9.24
N TRP A 46 12.41 -10.19 9.97
CA TRP A 46 11.75 -11.36 9.37
C TRP A 46 10.64 -10.92 8.43
N LEU A 47 9.81 -9.96 8.86
CA LEU A 47 8.76 -9.41 8.03
C LEU A 47 9.33 -8.63 6.85
N ALA A 48 10.41 -7.86 7.05
CA ALA A 48 11.10 -7.17 5.97
C ALA A 48 11.63 -8.15 4.90
N SER A 49 12.25 -9.25 5.31
CA SER A 49 12.75 -10.28 4.39
C SER A 49 11.62 -11.01 3.66
N ALA A 50 10.52 -11.31 4.35
CA ALA A 50 9.35 -11.91 3.72
C ALA A 50 8.75 -10.98 2.66
N LEU A 51 8.59 -9.70 3.00
CA LEU A 51 8.03 -8.70 2.08
C LEU A 51 8.92 -8.51 0.85
N GLU A 52 10.24 -8.44 1.02
CA GLU A 52 11.22 -8.36 -0.08
C GLU A 52 11.12 -9.54 -1.05
N LYS A 53 10.97 -10.77 -0.53
CA LYS A 53 10.78 -11.97 -1.35
C LYS A 53 9.46 -11.95 -2.10
N ILE A 54 8.37 -11.62 -1.42
CA ILE A 54 7.02 -11.58 -2.01
C ILE A 54 6.95 -10.49 -3.09
N SER A 55 7.45 -9.28 -2.81
CA SER A 55 7.44 -8.19 -3.79
C SER A 55 8.32 -8.49 -5.00
N GLY A 56 9.48 -9.12 -4.80
CA GLY A 56 10.37 -9.50 -5.90
C GLY A 56 9.77 -10.56 -6.83
N LEU A 57 8.96 -11.49 -6.31
CA LEU A 57 8.22 -12.46 -7.11
C LEU A 57 7.01 -11.82 -7.80
N ALA A 58 6.22 -11.04 -7.06
CA ALA A 58 5.02 -10.39 -7.57
C ALA A 58 5.31 -9.46 -8.75
N ALA A 59 6.44 -8.74 -8.73
CA ALA A 59 6.85 -7.85 -9.82
C ALA A 59 7.18 -8.57 -11.15
N ARG A 60 7.23 -9.90 -11.16
CA ARG A 60 7.53 -10.72 -12.34
C ARG A 60 6.30 -11.44 -12.89
N ILE A 61 5.15 -11.33 -12.21
CA ILE A 61 3.95 -12.11 -12.52
C ILE A 61 2.77 -11.15 -12.68
N ASP A 62 2.36 -10.94 -13.93
CA ASP A 62 1.18 -10.15 -14.23
C ASP A 62 -0.09 -10.85 -13.73
N ASN A 63 -0.84 -10.17 -12.88
CA ASN A 63 -2.10 -10.69 -12.35
C ASN A 63 -3.28 -10.23 -13.22
N GLN A 64 -3.48 -10.90 -14.36
CA GLN A 64 -4.53 -10.52 -15.33
C GLN A 64 -5.95 -10.46 -14.71
N THR A 65 -6.23 -11.27 -13.68
CA THR A 65 -7.52 -11.23 -12.98
C THR A 65 -7.70 -9.92 -12.22
N ALA A 66 -6.66 -9.47 -11.52
CA ALA A 66 -6.67 -8.19 -10.82
C ALA A 66 -6.66 -7.00 -11.81
N GLU A 67 -5.90 -7.09 -12.90
CA GLU A 67 -5.89 -6.06 -13.95
C GLU A 67 -7.29 -5.85 -14.59
N ARG A 68 -8.05 -6.93 -14.76
CA ARG A 68 -9.45 -6.86 -15.23
C ARG A 68 -10.43 -6.35 -14.17
N ASN A 69 -10.06 -6.38 -12.89
CA ASN A 69 -10.87 -5.87 -11.80
C ASN A 69 -10.03 -5.07 -10.78
N PRO A 70 -9.62 -3.84 -11.14
CA PRO A 70 -8.76 -2.99 -10.31
C PRO A 70 -9.32 -2.72 -8.91
N ALA A 71 -10.64 -2.78 -8.75
CA ALA A 71 -11.30 -2.59 -7.46
C ALA A 71 -10.86 -3.64 -6.42
N THR A 72 -10.32 -4.78 -6.84
CA THR A 72 -9.83 -5.83 -5.93
C THR A 72 -8.41 -5.61 -5.42
N ALA A 73 -7.68 -4.60 -5.90
CA ALA A 73 -6.27 -4.38 -5.57
C ALA A 73 -5.99 -4.28 -4.06
N HIS A 74 -6.94 -3.74 -3.30
CA HIS A 74 -6.84 -3.60 -1.83
C HIS A 74 -6.90 -4.93 -1.05
N MET A 75 -7.25 -6.05 -1.70
CA MET A 75 -7.24 -7.38 -1.09
C MET A 75 -5.87 -8.08 -1.17
N PHE A 76 -4.92 -7.52 -1.91
CA PHE A 76 -3.59 -8.08 -2.10
C PHE A 76 -2.56 -7.42 -1.17
N ILE A 77 -1.47 -8.12 -0.85
CA ILE A 77 -0.37 -7.57 -0.02
C ILE A 77 0.56 -6.66 -0.85
N ILE A 78 0.79 -7.04 -2.11
CA ILE A 78 1.55 -6.27 -3.09
C ILE A 78 0.56 -5.74 -4.12
N ASN A 79 0.75 -4.50 -4.58
CA ASN A 79 -0.06 -3.93 -5.65
C ASN A 79 -0.06 -4.89 -6.85
N PRO A 80 -1.20 -5.50 -7.21
CA PRO A 80 -1.26 -6.44 -8.31
C PRO A 80 -1.31 -5.71 -9.67
N LEU A 81 -1.53 -4.39 -9.67
CA LEU A 81 -1.70 -3.58 -10.87
C LEU A 81 -0.37 -2.90 -11.24
N HIS A 82 0.38 -3.56 -12.12
CA HIS A 82 1.72 -3.12 -12.54
C HIS A 82 1.96 -3.28 -14.04
N ALA A 83 1.02 -3.88 -14.78
CA ALA A 83 1.15 -4.10 -16.21
C ALA A 83 0.93 -2.82 -17.04
N HIS A 84 0.16 -1.83 -16.54
CA HIS A 84 -0.14 -0.61 -17.28
C HIS A 84 0.14 0.68 -16.51
N ALA A 85 0.59 1.72 -17.24
CA ALA A 85 0.94 3.01 -16.63
C ALA A 85 -0.24 3.73 -15.94
N ARG A 86 -1.47 3.47 -16.39
CA ARG A 86 -2.71 4.02 -15.84
C ARG A 86 -3.10 3.44 -14.48
N ASP A 87 -2.52 2.30 -14.11
CA ASP A 87 -2.89 1.57 -12.90
C ASP A 87 -2.34 2.22 -11.63
N ARG A 88 -1.33 3.09 -11.79
CA ARG A 88 -0.76 3.90 -10.71
C ARG A 88 -1.78 4.83 -10.04
N LEU A 89 -2.83 5.24 -10.76
CA LEU A 89 -3.90 6.09 -10.22
C LEU A 89 -4.82 5.34 -9.25
N PHE A 90 -4.85 4.00 -9.33
CA PHE A 90 -5.64 3.13 -8.45
C PHE A 90 -4.76 2.34 -7.48
N SER A 91 -3.46 2.64 -7.40
CA SER A 91 -2.55 2.00 -6.47
C SER A 91 -2.90 2.36 -5.03
N THR A 92 -3.57 1.45 -4.34
CA THR A 92 -3.97 1.58 -2.94
C THR A 92 -2.85 1.20 -1.96
N HIS A 93 -1.76 0.62 -2.47
CA HIS A 93 -0.62 0.17 -1.67
C HIS A 93 0.56 1.14 -1.72
N PRO A 94 1.30 1.31 -0.61
CA PRO A 94 2.59 1.99 -0.64
C PRO A 94 3.62 1.11 -1.36
N ASN A 95 4.66 1.74 -1.92
CA ASN A 95 5.78 1.00 -2.51
C ASN A 95 6.38 0.04 -1.45
N PRO A 96 6.52 -1.27 -1.75
CA PRO A 96 7.12 -2.24 -0.84
C PRO A 96 8.48 -1.81 -0.28
N GLU A 97 9.31 -1.11 -1.06
CA GLU A 97 10.62 -0.61 -0.61
C GLU A 97 10.49 0.34 0.60
N ASN A 98 9.46 1.19 0.61
CA ASN A 98 9.22 2.10 1.74
C ASN A 98 8.81 1.33 3.01
N ARG A 99 7.99 0.28 2.86
CA ARG A 99 7.59 -0.61 3.97
C ARG A 99 8.79 -1.39 4.51
N ILE A 100 9.59 -1.97 3.63
CA ILE A 100 10.83 -2.69 3.98
C ILE A 100 11.77 -1.76 4.74
N ARG A 101 11.95 -0.52 4.26
CA ARG A 101 12.75 0.49 4.97
C ARG A 101 12.20 0.78 6.36
N ALA A 102 10.90 1.03 6.50
CA ALA A 102 10.28 1.29 7.81
C ALA A 102 10.45 0.13 8.79
N LEU A 103 10.35 -1.13 8.33
CA LEU A 103 10.62 -2.31 9.14
C LEU A 103 12.10 -2.43 9.56
N ARG A 104 13.03 -2.11 8.65
CA ARG A 104 14.48 -2.08 8.96
C ARG A 104 14.81 -0.96 9.96
N GLU A 105 14.19 0.20 9.84
CA GLU A 105 14.30 1.31 10.81
C GLU A 105 13.71 0.93 12.18
N MET A 106 12.57 0.24 12.20
CA MET A 106 11.98 -0.28 13.42
C MET A 106 12.93 -1.24 14.16
N ALA A 107 13.64 -2.11 13.42
CA ALA A 107 14.62 -3.03 14.00
C ALA A 107 15.84 -2.33 14.64
N ALA A 108 16.14 -1.09 14.25
CA ALA A 108 17.19 -0.29 14.89
C ALA A 108 16.77 0.23 16.29
N SER A 109 15.48 0.17 16.62
CA SER A 109 14.94 0.60 17.91
C SER A 109 14.90 -0.55 18.92
N PRO A 110 15.50 -0.43 20.12
CA PRO A 110 15.53 -1.50 21.14
C PRO A 110 14.15 -2.00 21.59
N ALA A 111 13.12 -1.16 21.47
CA ALA A 111 11.75 -1.45 21.84
C ALA A 111 11.01 -2.39 20.85
N SER A 112 11.64 -2.79 19.75
CA SER A 112 11.00 -3.58 18.69
C SER A 112 11.07 -5.11 18.89
N ARG A 113 11.72 -5.59 19.96
CA ARG A 113 11.85 -7.02 20.23
C ARG A 113 10.63 -7.50 21.01
N GLY A 114 9.84 -8.36 20.37
CA GLY A 114 8.72 -9.03 21.02
C GLY A 114 9.18 -10.17 21.92
N PRO A 115 8.26 -10.81 22.67
CA PRO A 115 8.60 -11.84 23.66
C PRO A 115 9.22 -13.13 23.06
N TRP A 116 9.23 -13.24 21.73
CA TRP A 116 9.76 -14.38 20.98
C TRP A 116 11.16 -14.15 20.41
N ALA A 117 11.75 -12.98 20.63
CA ALA A 117 12.98 -12.50 19.99
C ALA A 117 14.27 -12.91 20.73
#